data_AF-V9LCF6-F1
#
_entry.id   AF-V9LCF6-F1
#
_cell.length_a   1.000
_cell.length_b   1.000
_cell.length_c   1.000
_cell.angle_alpha   90.00
_cell.angle_beta   90.00
_cell.angle_gamma   90.00
#
_symmetry.space_group_name_H-M   'P 1'
#
loop_
_entity.id
_entity.type
_entity.pdbx_description
1 polymer ?
#
loop_
_entity_poly.entity_id
_entity_poly.type
_entity_poly.pdbx_seq_one_letter_code
_entity_poly.pdbx_strand_id
1 'polypeptide(L)'
;LYQMQGLLLLLLLLCSNTHSAKGMVEIGAQWIHGPSAENAVFQLACQHNLLDEKVMSEENQAVQSDGYPPGRSVFYSSSGKRLGPEITGPAKDLYSCIHLKDQSKEGLVPSLGEFLKLQLSQHTRDWKEDEEDFKLKLAMFNMHIKLECCLFGSHSLDEVGLEIVEEYRTLPGIDCVFPGGFSTLIDAMMKSLPENIVSYNKPVKCIHWNGSFKGSNVMESSYPVLVECENGEMIPADHVIVTVPLGFLKERYETF
;
A
#
# COMPACT_ATOMS: atom_id res chain seq x y z
N LEU A 1 -4.84 19.08 -13.86
CA LEU A 1 -4.81 17.90 -14.78
C LEU A 1 -3.65 16.95 -14.49
N TYR A 2 -2.38 17.38 -14.51
CA TYR A 2 -1.23 16.47 -14.31
C TYR A 2 -1.22 15.72 -12.96
N GLN A 3 -1.55 16.37 -11.84
CA GLN A 3 -1.67 15.69 -10.53
C GLN A 3 -2.82 14.67 -10.49
N MET A 4 -3.97 14.96 -11.11
CA MET A 4 -5.09 14.01 -11.22
C MET A 4 -4.77 12.84 -12.13
N GLN A 5 -4.07 13.07 -13.25
CA GLN A 5 -3.64 12.01 -14.17
C GLN A 5 -2.63 11.07 -13.51
N GLY A 6 -1.66 11.59 -12.76
CA GLY A 6 -0.71 10.78 -11.99
C GLY A 6 -1.36 9.94 -10.90
N LEU A 7 -2.31 10.51 -10.15
CA LEU A 7 -3.05 9.79 -9.11
C LEU A 7 -3.97 8.70 -9.69
N LEU A 8 -4.65 8.99 -10.80
CA LEU A 8 -5.53 8.03 -11.49
C LEU A 8 -4.75 6.79 -11.96
N LEU A 9 -3.58 7.02 -12.55
CA LEU A 9 -2.73 5.95 -13.08
C LEU A 9 -2.15 5.05 -11.97
N LEU A 10 -1.87 5.61 -10.79
CA LEU A 10 -1.42 4.83 -9.63
C LEU A 10 -2.54 3.97 -9.03
N LEU A 11 -3.76 4.52 -8.99
CA LEU A 11 -4.91 3.84 -8.39
C LEU A 11 -5.48 2.72 -9.29
N LEU A 12 -5.45 2.87 -10.61
CA LEU A 12 -5.96 1.87 -11.56
C LEU A 12 -5.29 0.49 -11.49
N LEU A 13 -4.07 0.40 -10.97
CA LEU A 13 -3.33 -0.87 -10.85
C LEU A 13 -3.57 -1.61 -9.54
N LEU A 14 -4.14 -0.94 -8.54
CA LEU A 14 -4.29 -1.46 -7.18
C LEU A 14 -5.75 -1.55 -6.76
N CYS A 15 -6.67 -0.86 -7.44
CA CYS A 15 -8.08 -0.79 -7.05
C CYS A 15 -8.89 -1.79 -7.87
N SER A 16 -9.44 -2.80 -7.21
CA SER A 16 -10.30 -3.78 -7.85
C SER A 16 -11.22 -4.40 -6.81
N ASN A 17 -12.48 -4.60 -7.18
CA ASN A 17 -13.46 -5.32 -6.37
C ASN A 17 -14.18 -6.39 -7.20
N THR A 18 -14.82 -7.30 -6.49
CA THR A 18 -15.66 -8.34 -7.06
C THR A 18 -16.99 -8.40 -6.33
N HIS A 19 -18.05 -8.74 -7.06
CA HIS A 19 -19.38 -8.92 -6.51
C HIS A 19 -19.64 -10.40 -6.25
N SER A 20 -20.04 -10.71 -5.03
CA SER A 20 -20.58 -12.00 -4.61
C SER A 20 -22.09 -11.87 -4.35
N ALA A 21 -22.80 -13.00 -4.28
CA ALA A 21 -24.24 -13.05 -4.04
C ALA A 21 -24.68 -12.35 -2.73
N LYS A 22 -23.75 -12.02 -1.82
CA LYS A 22 -24.00 -11.38 -0.53
C LYS A 22 -23.41 -9.97 -0.38
N GLY A 23 -22.78 -9.43 -1.41
CA GLY A 23 -22.16 -8.09 -1.34
C GLY A 23 -20.91 -7.96 -2.19
N MET A 24 -20.19 -6.87 -1.97
CA MET A 24 -18.96 -6.53 -2.67
C MET A 24 -17.75 -6.82 -1.77
N VAL A 25 -16.68 -7.29 -2.38
CA VAL A 25 -15.40 -7.56 -1.71
C VAL A 25 -14.30 -6.86 -2.49
N GLU A 26 -13.48 -6.07 -1.79
CA GLU A 26 -12.25 -5.50 -2.35
C GLU A 26 -11.21 -6.61 -2.47
N ILE A 27 -10.60 -6.73 -3.65
CA ILE A 27 -9.49 -7.66 -3.91
C ILE A 27 -8.14 -6.94 -3.93
N GLY A 28 -8.14 -5.61 -3.88
CA GLY A 28 -6.95 -4.76 -3.81
C GLY A 28 -7.10 -3.68 -2.74
N ALA A 29 -6.83 -2.43 -3.11
CA ALA A 29 -6.95 -1.28 -2.21
C ALA A 29 -8.37 -1.17 -1.63
N GLN A 30 -8.46 -1.14 -0.30
CA GLN A 30 -9.73 -1.10 0.42
C GLN A 30 -9.87 0.15 1.31
N TRP A 31 -8.76 0.61 1.89
CA TRP A 31 -8.74 1.71 2.85
C TRP A 31 -8.20 3.01 2.24
N ILE A 32 -8.73 4.12 2.74
CA ILE A 32 -8.02 5.40 2.73
C ILE A 32 -7.25 5.47 4.04
N HIS A 33 -5.93 5.38 3.97
CA HIS A 33 -5.06 5.49 5.14
C HIS A 33 -4.87 6.95 5.52
N GLY A 34 -5.22 7.31 6.77
CA GLY A 34 -5.21 8.70 7.22
C GLY A 34 -6.12 9.62 6.40
N PRO A 35 -7.45 9.43 6.46
CA PRO A 35 -8.42 10.27 5.75
C PRO A 35 -8.48 11.66 6.39
N SER A 36 -7.67 12.57 5.86
CA SER A 36 -7.53 13.95 6.34
C SER A 36 -7.33 14.92 5.19
N ALA A 37 -7.33 16.21 5.51
CA ALA A 37 -7.17 17.25 4.51
C ALA A 37 -5.86 17.15 3.68
N GLU A 38 -4.83 16.50 4.24
CA GLU A 38 -3.54 16.24 3.59
C GLU A 38 -3.59 15.08 2.58
N ASN A 39 -4.61 14.22 2.65
CA ASN A 39 -4.75 13.06 1.78
C ASN A 39 -5.56 13.39 0.52
N ALA A 40 -4.90 13.36 -0.64
CA ALA A 40 -5.54 13.67 -1.92
C ALA A 40 -6.68 12.69 -2.30
N VAL A 41 -6.57 11.42 -1.91
CA VAL A 41 -7.61 10.40 -2.14
C VAL A 41 -8.86 10.74 -1.32
N PHE A 42 -8.67 11.12 -0.05
CA PHE A 42 -9.76 11.58 0.81
C PHE A 42 -10.44 12.82 0.23
N GLN A 43 -9.66 13.83 -0.17
CA GLN A 43 -10.18 15.07 -0.74
C GLN A 43 -11.05 14.81 -1.99
N LEU A 44 -10.56 13.95 -2.91
CA LEU A 44 -11.32 13.58 -4.11
C LEU A 44 -12.59 12.80 -3.76
N ALA A 45 -12.50 11.87 -2.81
CA ALA A 45 -13.65 11.09 -2.36
C ALA A 45 -14.74 12.00 -1.74
N CYS A 46 -14.36 13.00 -0.96
CA CYS A 46 -15.26 14.03 -0.43
C CYS A 46 -15.92 14.85 -1.56
N GLN A 47 -15.14 15.31 -2.54
CA GLN A 47 -15.66 16.11 -3.67
C GLN A 47 -16.72 15.36 -4.49
N HIS A 48 -16.59 14.03 -4.58
CA HIS A 48 -17.52 13.16 -5.28
C HIS A 48 -18.61 12.56 -4.38
N ASN A 49 -18.69 12.97 -3.11
CA ASN A 49 -19.65 12.46 -2.12
C ASN A 49 -19.61 10.92 -1.99
N LEU A 50 -18.40 10.35 -1.93
CA LEU A 50 -18.18 8.90 -1.88
C LEU A 50 -17.97 8.35 -0.47
N LEU A 51 -17.99 9.20 0.56
CA LEU A 51 -17.72 8.85 1.95
C LEU A 51 -18.88 9.20 2.88
N ASP A 52 -18.99 8.47 3.99
CA ASP A 52 -19.97 8.75 5.04
C ASP A 52 -19.60 10.02 5.83
N GLU A 53 -20.60 10.77 6.29
CA GLU A 53 -20.42 12.02 7.05
C GLU A 53 -19.53 11.86 8.28
N LYS A 54 -19.64 10.72 8.99
CA LYS A 54 -18.85 10.44 10.20
C LYS A 54 -17.35 10.44 9.91
N VAL A 55 -16.94 9.86 8.78
CA VAL A 55 -15.54 9.79 8.36
C VAL A 55 -14.99 11.17 8.01
N MET A 56 -15.84 12.05 7.50
CA MET A 56 -15.47 13.41 7.10
C MET A 56 -15.35 14.39 8.28
N SER A 57 -15.75 14.00 9.49
CA SER A 57 -15.70 14.86 10.68
C SER A 57 -14.29 15.31 11.05
N GLU A 58 -14.15 16.54 11.56
CA GLU A 58 -12.86 17.05 12.08
C GLU A 58 -12.32 16.18 13.22
N GLU A 59 -13.21 15.63 14.05
CA GLU A 59 -12.84 14.69 15.12
C GLU A 59 -12.11 13.47 14.55
N ASN A 60 -12.64 12.87 13.48
CA ASN A 60 -11.99 11.74 12.84
C ASN A 60 -10.62 12.12 12.29
N GLN A 61 -10.56 13.21 11.52
CA GLN A 61 -9.35 13.67 10.84
C GLN A 61 -8.21 14.04 11.80
N ALA A 62 -8.52 14.42 13.04
CA ALA A 62 -7.53 14.80 14.05
C ALA A 62 -6.85 13.61 14.76
N VAL A 63 -7.39 12.39 14.62
CA VAL A 63 -6.85 11.21 15.32
C VAL A 63 -5.48 10.83 14.76
N GLN A 64 -4.49 10.72 15.64
CA GLN A 64 -3.20 10.11 15.32
C GLN A 64 -3.34 8.59 15.48
N SER A 65 -3.66 7.91 14.38
CA SER A 65 -3.90 6.45 14.40
C SER A 65 -2.62 5.64 14.18
N ASP A 66 -1.51 6.27 13.78
CA ASP A 66 -0.22 5.65 13.41
C ASP A 66 -0.38 4.41 12.50
N GLY A 67 -1.43 4.39 11.66
CA GLY A 67 -1.73 3.27 10.75
C GLY A 67 -2.30 2.00 11.40
N TYR A 68 -2.59 2.01 12.71
CA TYR A 68 -3.19 0.86 13.38
C TYR A 68 -4.70 1.05 13.61
N PRO A 69 -5.55 0.12 13.12
CA PRO A 69 -7.00 0.27 13.25
C PRO A 69 -7.43 0.27 14.73
N PRO A 70 -8.26 1.24 15.16
CA PRO A 70 -8.75 1.29 16.53
C PRO A 70 -9.71 0.13 16.76
N GLY A 71 -9.31 -0.85 17.57
CA GLY A 71 -10.13 -2.03 17.84
C GLY A 71 -9.71 -2.82 19.07
N ARG A 72 -10.69 -3.45 19.72
CA ARG A 72 -10.43 -4.49 20.72
C ARG A 72 -10.19 -5.81 19.99
N SER A 73 -8.92 -6.15 19.79
CA SER A 73 -8.54 -7.46 19.25
C SER A 73 -8.78 -8.55 20.28
N VAL A 74 -9.33 -9.68 19.84
CA VAL A 74 -9.46 -10.89 20.66
C VAL A 74 -8.54 -11.95 20.06
N PHE A 75 -7.63 -12.47 20.88
CA PHE A 75 -6.64 -13.44 20.45
C PHE A 75 -6.98 -14.84 20.94
N TYR A 76 -6.74 -15.82 20.09
CA TYR A 76 -6.92 -17.24 20.39
C TYR A 76 -5.65 -18.00 20.01
N SER A 77 -5.27 -18.99 20.80
CA SER A 77 -4.24 -19.96 20.43
C SER A 77 -4.73 -20.85 19.28
N SER A 78 -3.81 -21.61 18.68
CA SER A 78 -4.15 -22.64 17.69
C SER A 78 -5.03 -23.78 18.24
N SER A 79 -5.10 -23.92 19.57
CA SER A 79 -6.02 -24.86 20.24
C SER A 79 -7.40 -24.26 20.52
N GLY A 80 -7.65 -23.00 20.15
CA GLY A 80 -8.92 -22.31 20.40
C GLY A 80 -9.06 -21.73 21.81
N LYS A 81 -7.99 -21.72 22.62
CA LYS A 81 -7.98 -21.07 23.95
C LYS A 81 -7.87 -19.57 23.75
N ARG A 82 -8.82 -18.82 24.31
CA ARG A 82 -8.75 -17.35 24.33
C ARG A 82 -7.55 -16.92 25.20
N LEU A 83 -6.73 -16.01 24.66
CA LEU A 83 -5.60 -15.45 25.37
C LEU A 83 -6.04 -14.18 26.12
N GLY A 84 -5.62 -14.05 27.38
CA GLY A 84 -5.93 -12.90 28.20
C GLY A 84 -4.88 -11.78 28.11
N PRO A 85 -5.11 -10.66 28.84
CA PRO A 85 -4.21 -9.51 28.89
C PRO A 85 -2.82 -9.84 29.44
N GLU A 86 -2.70 -10.88 30.27
CA GLU A 86 -1.44 -11.36 30.84
C GLU A 86 -0.44 -11.87 29.79
N ILE A 87 -0.94 -12.38 28.66
CA ILE A 87 -0.12 -12.78 27.51
C ILE A 87 -0.05 -11.66 26.48
N THR A 88 -1.21 -11.10 26.14
CA THR A 88 -1.35 -10.18 24.98
C THR A 88 -0.79 -8.79 25.26
N GLY A 89 -0.89 -8.29 26.49
CA GLY A 89 -0.33 -7.00 26.92
C GLY A 89 1.19 -6.98 26.79
N PRO A 90 1.93 -7.85 27.50
CA PRO A 90 3.40 -7.88 27.45
C PRO A 90 3.96 -8.08 26.04
N ALA A 91 3.32 -8.90 25.20
CA ALA A 91 3.76 -9.09 23.81
C ALA A 91 3.57 -7.82 22.96
N LYS A 92 2.45 -7.11 23.14
CA LYS A 92 2.20 -5.81 22.49
C LYS A 92 3.16 -4.73 22.98
N ASP A 93 3.41 -4.68 24.28
CA ASP A 93 4.32 -3.72 24.89
C ASP A 93 5.75 -3.96 24.40
N LEU A 94 6.18 -5.22 24.32
CA LEU A 94 7.47 -5.60 23.77
C LEU A 94 7.61 -5.16 22.31
N TYR A 95 6.59 -5.41 21.50
CA TYR A 95 6.57 -4.97 20.10
C TYR A 95 6.67 -3.44 20.00
N SER A 96 5.82 -2.72 20.73
CA SER A 96 5.79 -1.25 20.76
C SER A 96 7.12 -0.67 21.23
N CYS A 97 7.71 -1.23 22.30
CA CYS A 97 9.01 -0.80 22.83
C CYS A 97 10.13 -1.00 21.82
N ILE A 98 10.12 -2.07 21.06
CA ILE A 98 11.14 -2.33 20.03
C ILE A 98 10.92 -1.43 18.81
N HIS A 99 9.67 -1.24 18.39
CA HIS A 99 9.32 -0.38 17.26
C HIS A 99 9.61 1.11 17.50
N LEU A 100 9.39 1.59 18.73
CA LEU A 100 9.62 2.98 19.17
C LEU A 100 11.07 3.28 19.56
N LYS A 101 11.96 2.27 19.60
CA LYS A 101 13.38 2.55 19.80
C LYS A 101 13.94 3.24 18.57
N ASP A 102 14.72 4.29 18.81
CA ASP A 102 15.51 5.01 17.82
C ASP A 102 16.37 4.03 17.00
N GLN A 103 15.88 3.67 15.81
CA GLN A 103 16.50 2.70 14.90
C GLN A 103 17.82 3.24 14.34
N SER A 104 18.04 4.56 14.45
CA SER A 104 19.25 5.26 13.99
C SER A 104 20.53 4.95 14.78
N LYS A 105 20.44 4.25 15.93
CA LYS A 105 21.59 4.06 16.85
C LYS A 105 22.27 2.71 16.83
N GLU A 106 21.79 1.74 16.05
CA GLU A 106 22.47 0.45 15.89
C GLU A 106 22.84 0.23 14.42
N GLY A 107 23.97 0.80 13.99
CA GLY A 107 24.61 0.53 12.69
C GLY A 107 25.18 -0.90 12.56
N LEU A 108 24.47 -1.89 13.09
CA LEU A 108 24.90 -3.28 13.26
C LEU A 108 24.08 -4.28 12.45
N VAL A 109 22.86 -3.95 12.01
CA VAL A 109 21.99 -4.89 11.27
C VAL A 109 21.36 -4.23 10.03
N PRO A 110 21.36 -4.91 8.86
CA PRO A 110 20.90 -4.33 7.59
C PRO A 110 19.37 -4.32 7.43
N SER A 111 18.62 -5.13 8.18
CA SER A 111 17.18 -5.32 7.99
C SER A 111 16.37 -5.16 9.27
N LEU A 112 15.09 -4.79 9.10
CA LEU A 112 14.13 -4.68 10.20
C LEU A 112 13.94 -6.03 10.91
N GLY A 113 13.88 -7.14 10.16
CA GLY A 113 13.72 -8.47 10.73
C GLY A 113 14.87 -8.89 11.64
N GLU A 114 16.11 -8.61 11.26
CA GLU A 114 17.29 -8.88 12.09
C GLU A 114 17.30 -8.01 13.36
N PHE A 115 16.95 -6.72 13.23
CA PHE A 115 16.80 -5.82 14.36
C PHE A 115 15.78 -6.33 15.39
N LEU A 116 14.59 -6.72 14.92
CA LEU A 116 13.53 -7.22 15.81
C LEU A 116 13.94 -8.51 16.52
N LYS A 117 14.60 -9.45 15.83
CA LYS A 117 15.09 -10.71 16.42
C LYS A 117 16.19 -10.47 17.46
N LEU A 118 17.11 -9.53 17.19
CA LEU A 118 18.16 -9.15 18.13
C LEU A 118 17.57 -8.55 19.41
N GLN A 119 16.67 -7.57 19.25
CA GLN A 119 16.03 -6.90 20.37
C GLN A 119 15.15 -7.86 21.18
N LEU A 120 14.40 -8.75 20.52
CA LEU A 120 13.64 -9.81 21.18
C LEU A 120 14.54 -10.69 22.04
N SER A 121 15.64 -11.19 21.46
CA SER A 121 16.59 -12.07 22.15
C SER A 121 17.22 -11.41 23.40
N GLN A 122 17.44 -10.10 23.35
CA GLN A 122 17.92 -9.33 24.49
C GLN A 122 16.86 -9.21 25.60
N HIS A 123 15.62 -8.86 25.25
CA HIS A 123 14.54 -8.67 26.23
C HIS A 123 14.09 -9.98 26.89
N THR A 124 14.16 -11.10 26.17
CA THR A 124 13.71 -12.41 26.69
C THR A 124 14.76 -13.13 27.53
N ARG A 125 16.00 -12.63 27.61
CA ARG A 125 17.12 -13.32 28.26
C ARG A 125 16.86 -13.66 29.73
N ASP A 126 16.18 -12.75 30.44
CA ASP A 126 15.96 -12.84 31.88
C ASP A 126 14.48 -13.16 32.24
N TRP A 127 13.67 -13.60 31.27
CA TRP A 127 12.29 -13.98 31.52
C TRP A 127 12.23 -15.21 32.43
N LYS A 128 11.47 -15.11 33.53
CA LYS A 128 11.27 -16.19 34.52
C LYS A 128 9.86 -16.77 34.45
N GLU A 129 9.37 -16.89 33.22
CA GLU A 129 8.01 -17.31 32.92
C GLU A 129 7.94 -18.84 32.83
N ASP A 130 6.75 -19.41 32.99
CA ASP A 130 6.57 -20.82 32.65
C ASP A 130 6.71 -21.03 31.13
N GLU A 131 6.99 -22.28 30.75
CA GLU A 131 7.29 -22.63 29.37
C GLU A 131 6.10 -22.40 28.41
N GLU A 132 4.86 -22.54 28.90
CA GLU A 132 3.66 -22.32 28.07
C GLU A 132 3.48 -20.83 27.78
N ASP A 133 3.51 -19.99 28.81
CA ASP A 133 3.37 -18.55 28.69
C ASP A 133 4.49 -17.95 27.83
N PHE A 134 5.73 -18.42 27.99
CA PHE A 134 6.87 -18.01 27.16
C PHE A 134 6.61 -18.28 25.68
N LYS A 135 6.15 -19.50 25.34
CA LYS A 135 5.82 -19.89 23.96
C LYS A 135 4.66 -19.07 23.40
N LEU A 136 3.64 -18.79 24.20
CA LEU A 136 2.48 -17.99 23.79
C LEU A 136 2.87 -16.53 23.51
N LYS A 137 3.71 -15.92 24.34
CA LYS A 137 4.24 -14.56 24.10
C LYS A 137 5.11 -14.49 22.86
N LEU A 138 5.97 -15.48 22.64
CA LEU A 138 6.78 -15.57 21.42
C LEU A 138 5.89 -15.73 20.17
N ALA A 139 4.83 -16.53 20.25
CA ALA A 139 3.87 -16.69 19.16
C ALA A 139 3.12 -15.38 18.86
N MET A 140 2.75 -14.62 19.90
CA MET A 140 2.15 -13.28 19.75
C MET A 140 3.11 -12.30 19.09
N PHE A 141 4.39 -12.29 19.50
CA PHE A 141 5.40 -11.46 18.85
C PHE A 141 5.58 -11.81 17.37
N ASN A 142 5.63 -13.12 17.05
CA ASN A 142 5.69 -13.59 15.66
C ASN A 142 4.43 -13.21 14.85
N MET A 143 3.26 -13.13 15.49
CA MET A 143 2.03 -12.64 14.84
C MET A 143 2.15 -11.15 14.50
N HIS A 144 2.74 -10.33 15.38
CA HIS A 144 3.03 -8.92 15.06
C HIS A 144 4.01 -8.77 13.91
N ILE A 145 5.10 -9.54 13.86
CA ILE A 145 6.01 -9.58 12.70
C ILE A 145 5.25 -9.86 11.40
N LYS A 146 4.34 -10.84 11.42
CA LYS A 146 3.55 -11.20 10.24
C LYS A 146 2.57 -10.09 9.82
N LEU A 147 1.95 -9.41 10.77
CA LEU A 147 1.14 -8.22 10.49
C LEU A 147 1.97 -7.13 9.82
N GLU A 148 3.18 -6.90 10.32
CA GLU A 148 4.09 -5.91 9.76
C GLU A 148 4.53 -6.27 8.33
N CYS A 149 4.76 -7.56 8.05
CA CYS A 149 4.98 -8.03 6.67
C CYS A 149 3.82 -7.66 5.74
N CYS A 150 2.57 -7.68 6.21
CA CYS A 150 1.42 -7.23 5.41
C CYS A 150 1.46 -5.73 5.12
N LEU A 151 1.95 -4.91 6.06
CA LEU A 151 2.06 -3.46 5.89
C LEU A 151 3.18 -3.09 4.91
N PHE A 152 4.34 -3.75 5.01
CA PHE A 152 5.46 -3.54 4.08
C PHE A 152 5.28 -4.26 2.73
N GLY A 153 4.30 -5.16 2.61
CA GLY A 153 4.13 -5.98 1.42
C GLY A 153 5.31 -6.92 1.16
N SER A 154 5.93 -7.45 2.22
CA SER A 154 7.13 -8.28 2.15
C SER A 154 6.87 -9.75 2.52
N HIS A 155 7.68 -10.67 1.98
CA HIS A 155 7.67 -12.07 2.43
C HIS A 155 8.22 -12.21 3.86
N SER A 156 9.26 -11.44 4.18
CA SER A 156 9.92 -11.40 5.49
C SER A 156 10.40 -9.99 5.79
N LEU A 157 10.38 -9.59 7.06
CA LEU A 157 11.01 -8.33 7.48
C LEU A 157 12.54 -8.35 7.32
N ASP A 158 13.15 -9.51 7.10
CA ASP A 158 14.58 -9.62 6.76
C ASP A 158 14.91 -9.01 5.38
N GLU A 159 13.90 -8.83 4.52
CA GLU A 159 14.03 -8.20 3.19
C GLU A 159 13.76 -6.69 3.24
N VAL A 160 13.31 -6.16 4.39
CA VAL A 160 12.99 -4.75 4.59
C VAL A 160 14.21 -4.05 5.15
N GLY A 161 14.78 -3.13 4.37
CA GLY A 161 15.90 -2.30 4.82
C GLY A 161 15.48 -1.44 6.01
N LEU A 162 16.30 -1.45 7.07
CA LEU A 162 15.99 -0.74 8.32
C LEU A 162 15.88 0.79 8.10
N GLU A 163 16.70 1.33 7.21
CA GLU A 163 16.72 2.76 6.84
C GLU A 163 15.41 3.29 6.25
N ILE A 164 14.61 2.43 5.62
CA ILE A 164 13.39 2.83 4.90
C ILE A 164 12.21 3.06 5.88
N VAL A 165 12.30 2.51 7.09
CA VAL A 165 11.20 2.58 8.07
C VAL A 165 10.88 4.03 8.47
N GLU A 166 11.88 4.90 8.51
CA GLU A 166 11.71 6.32 8.88
C GLU A 166 11.24 7.20 7.71
N GLU A 167 11.29 6.71 6.47
CA GLU A 167 10.89 7.50 5.29
C GLU A 167 9.36 7.49 5.04
N TYR A 168 8.66 6.46 5.51
CA TYR A 168 7.21 6.38 5.34
C TYR A 168 6.50 7.29 6.33
N ARG A 169 5.75 8.27 5.80
CA ARG A 169 4.94 9.18 6.61
C ARG A 169 3.49 8.70 6.68
N THR A 170 3.00 8.49 7.89
CA THR A 170 1.57 8.31 8.16
C THR A 170 0.84 9.65 8.12
N LEU A 171 -0.39 9.63 7.62
CA LEU A 171 -1.31 10.77 7.66
C LEU A 171 -2.31 10.60 8.81
N PRO A 172 -2.81 11.69 9.40
CA PRO A 172 -3.79 11.61 10.48
C PRO A 172 -5.17 11.21 9.94
N GLY A 173 -6.03 10.74 10.83
CA GLY A 173 -7.36 10.22 10.52
C GLY A 173 -7.49 8.75 10.87
N ILE A 174 -8.67 8.32 11.35
CA ILE A 174 -8.98 6.88 11.43
C ILE A 174 -9.29 6.38 10.03
N ASP A 175 -8.52 5.39 9.59
CA ASP A 175 -8.68 4.72 8.29
C ASP A 175 -10.14 4.37 8.00
N CYS A 176 -10.56 4.64 6.78
CA CYS A 176 -11.92 4.42 6.33
C CYS A 176 -11.96 3.64 5.02
N VAL A 177 -13.13 3.10 4.69
CA VAL A 177 -13.38 2.42 3.43
C VAL A 177 -14.40 3.21 2.62
N PHE A 178 -14.48 2.95 1.33
CA PHE A 178 -15.56 3.45 0.47
C PHE A 178 -16.81 2.58 0.66
N PRO A 179 -17.96 3.12 1.11
CA PRO A 179 -19.18 2.34 1.26
C PRO A 179 -19.63 1.66 -0.04
N GLY A 180 -19.43 2.33 -1.18
CA GLY A 180 -19.70 1.80 -2.51
C GLY A 180 -18.52 1.05 -3.16
N GLY A 181 -17.38 0.95 -2.47
CA GLY A 181 -16.15 0.33 -2.96
C GLY A 181 -15.19 1.30 -3.62
N PHE A 182 -13.90 0.95 -3.62
CA PHE A 182 -12.83 1.82 -4.09
C PHE A 182 -13.00 2.14 -5.58
N SER A 183 -13.58 1.22 -6.37
CA SER A 183 -13.89 1.43 -7.78
C SER A 183 -14.76 2.66 -8.04
N THR A 184 -15.58 3.09 -7.07
CA THR A 184 -16.44 4.29 -7.22
C THR A 184 -15.62 5.57 -7.40
N LEU A 185 -14.46 5.66 -6.77
CA LEU A 185 -13.53 6.78 -6.99
C LEU A 185 -12.94 6.71 -8.40
N ILE A 186 -12.54 5.52 -8.85
CA ILE A 186 -12.03 5.31 -10.21
C ILE A 186 -13.08 5.73 -11.23
N ASP A 187 -14.34 5.29 -11.06
CA ASP A 187 -15.44 5.65 -11.95
C ASP A 187 -15.68 7.16 -11.98
N ALA A 188 -15.61 7.83 -10.83
CA ALA A 188 -15.74 9.28 -10.73
C ALA A 188 -14.61 10.02 -11.48
N MET A 189 -13.36 9.56 -11.31
CA MET A 189 -12.21 10.11 -12.01
C MET A 189 -12.28 9.86 -13.53
N MET A 190 -12.67 8.64 -13.94
CA MET A 190 -12.84 8.29 -15.35
C MET A 190 -13.92 9.15 -16.04
N LYS A 191 -15.03 9.44 -15.35
CA LYS A 191 -16.08 10.36 -15.86
C LYS A 191 -15.61 11.80 -16.03
N SER A 192 -14.54 12.20 -15.35
CA SER A 192 -13.96 13.54 -15.49
C SER A 192 -13.03 13.70 -16.70
N LEU A 193 -12.65 12.58 -17.33
CA LEU A 193 -11.80 12.57 -18.51
C LEU A 193 -12.62 12.76 -19.80
N PRO A 194 -12.04 13.39 -20.84
CA PRO A 194 -12.66 13.41 -22.16
C PRO A 194 -12.98 12.00 -22.68
N GLU A 195 -14.05 11.88 -23.46
CA GLU A 195 -14.42 10.60 -24.05
C GLU A 195 -13.31 10.02 -24.94
N ASN A 196 -13.20 8.69 -24.96
CA ASN A 196 -12.31 7.93 -25.85
C ASN A 196 -10.79 8.18 -25.66
N ILE A 197 -10.33 8.76 -24.54
CA ILE A 197 -8.89 8.92 -24.28
C ILE A 197 -8.25 7.70 -23.60
N VAL A 198 -9.04 6.80 -23.04
CA VAL A 198 -8.56 5.57 -22.39
C VAL A 198 -8.86 4.38 -23.28
N SER A 199 -7.81 3.63 -23.63
CA SER A 199 -7.89 2.41 -24.43
C SER A 199 -7.69 1.19 -23.55
N TYR A 200 -8.68 0.32 -23.47
CA TYR A 200 -8.61 -0.95 -22.75
C TYR A 200 -8.16 -2.08 -23.67
N ASN A 201 -7.67 -3.19 -23.09
CA ASN A 201 -7.21 -4.38 -23.81
C ASN A 201 -6.13 -4.06 -24.87
N LYS A 202 -5.29 -3.06 -24.58
CA LYS A 202 -4.26 -2.55 -25.47
C LYS A 202 -2.90 -2.57 -24.78
N PRO A 203 -2.36 -3.76 -24.48
CA PRO A 203 -1.09 -3.89 -23.79
C PRO A 203 0.04 -3.28 -24.63
N VAL A 204 0.87 -2.46 -23.99
CA VAL A 204 2.10 -1.92 -24.57
C VAL A 204 3.16 -3.00 -24.50
N LYS A 205 3.81 -3.25 -25.64
CA LYS A 205 4.88 -4.23 -25.78
C LYS A 205 6.26 -3.58 -25.57
N CYS A 206 6.51 -2.45 -26.23
CA CYS A 206 7.80 -1.77 -26.18
C CYS A 206 7.63 -0.25 -26.38
N ILE A 207 8.41 0.54 -25.65
CA ILE A 207 8.50 1.99 -25.79
C ILE A 207 9.82 2.34 -26.46
N HIS A 208 9.78 2.65 -27.75
CA HIS A 208 10.94 3.10 -28.51
C HIS A 208 11.16 4.58 -28.26
N TRP A 209 12.30 4.96 -27.67
CA TRP A 209 12.62 6.35 -27.34
C TRP A 209 13.96 6.77 -27.94
N ASN A 210 14.28 8.08 -27.88
CA ASN A 210 15.48 8.67 -28.48
C ASN A 210 15.57 8.44 -30.00
N GLY A 211 14.41 8.47 -30.68
CA GLY A 211 14.31 8.27 -32.12
C GLY A 211 13.80 9.49 -32.87
N SER A 212 13.57 9.30 -34.16
CA SER A 212 12.90 10.26 -35.05
C SER A 212 11.88 9.46 -35.87
N PHE A 213 10.70 9.30 -35.30
CA PHE A 213 9.64 8.45 -35.84
C PHE A 213 8.64 9.30 -36.63
N LYS A 214 8.17 8.80 -37.77
CA LYS A 214 7.21 9.54 -38.60
C LYS A 214 5.79 9.38 -38.04
N GLY A 215 5.07 10.49 -37.99
CA GLY A 215 3.62 10.48 -37.78
C GLY A 215 2.87 9.82 -38.94
N SER A 216 1.61 9.50 -38.70
CA SER A 216 0.70 8.98 -39.73
C SER A 216 0.36 10.06 -40.78
N ASN A 217 0.53 11.35 -40.48
CA ASN A 217 0.38 12.43 -41.44
C ASN A 217 1.71 12.85 -42.08
N VAL A 218 1.73 12.99 -43.41
CA VAL A 218 2.91 13.36 -44.21
C VAL A 218 3.44 14.77 -43.89
N MET A 219 2.64 15.61 -43.22
CA MET A 219 3.00 16.97 -42.81
C MET A 219 3.45 17.09 -41.35
N GLU A 220 3.42 16.01 -40.56
CA GLU A 220 3.84 16.04 -39.16
C GLU A 220 5.35 15.94 -39.00
N SER A 221 5.87 16.76 -38.08
CA SER A 221 7.22 16.66 -37.54
C SER A 221 7.49 15.27 -36.99
N SER A 222 8.76 14.85 -36.99
CA SER A 222 9.15 13.58 -36.37
C SER A 222 8.90 13.58 -34.87
N TYR A 223 8.46 12.45 -34.33
CA TYR A 223 8.25 12.22 -32.91
C TYR A 223 9.48 11.58 -32.26
N PRO A 224 9.82 11.94 -31.00
CA PRO A 224 10.94 11.38 -30.27
C PRO A 224 10.67 9.98 -29.67
N VAL A 225 9.39 9.62 -29.50
CA VAL A 225 8.94 8.36 -28.90
C VAL A 225 7.91 7.66 -29.80
N LEU A 226 7.95 6.34 -29.83
CA LEU A 226 7.01 5.49 -30.52
C LEU A 226 6.62 4.31 -29.63
N VAL A 227 5.33 4.19 -29.31
CA VAL A 227 4.80 3.11 -28.48
C VAL A 227 4.34 1.97 -29.38
N GLU A 228 4.94 0.79 -29.22
CA GLU A 228 4.53 -0.45 -29.87
C GLU A 228 3.59 -1.22 -28.95
N CYS A 229 2.38 -1.50 -29.41
CA CYS A 229 1.42 -2.38 -28.73
C CYS A 229 1.59 -3.84 -29.16
N GLU A 230 1.14 -4.81 -28.35
CA GLU A 230 1.27 -6.24 -28.67
C GLU A 230 0.54 -6.65 -29.96
N ASN A 231 -0.50 -5.91 -30.34
CA ASN A 231 -1.24 -6.10 -31.60
C ASN A 231 -0.49 -5.55 -32.83
N GLY A 232 0.72 -5.01 -32.66
CA GLY A 232 1.54 -4.41 -33.71
C GLY A 232 1.19 -2.95 -34.05
N GLU A 233 0.26 -2.33 -33.33
CA GLU A 233 -0.04 -0.91 -33.49
C GLU A 233 1.12 -0.04 -32.99
N MET A 234 1.46 1.00 -33.76
CA MET A 234 2.54 1.94 -33.45
C MET A 234 1.96 3.33 -33.22
N ILE A 235 2.16 3.88 -32.02
CA ILE A 235 1.58 5.15 -31.59
C ILE A 235 2.70 6.16 -31.37
N PRO A 236 2.91 7.13 -32.28
CA PRO A 236 3.92 8.17 -32.11
C PRO A 236 3.50 9.14 -31.00
N ALA A 237 4.47 9.60 -30.20
CA ALA A 237 4.21 10.52 -29.10
C ALA A 237 5.41 11.44 -28.83
N ASP A 238 5.14 12.64 -28.33
CA ASP A 238 6.18 13.54 -27.79
C ASP A 238 6.63 13.10 -26.39
N HIS A 239 5.70 12.54 -25.60
CA HIS A 239 5.91 12.16 -24.22
C HIS A 239 5.17 10.87 -23.89
N VAL A 240 5.77 10.04 -23.04
CA VAL A 240 5.14 8.84 -22.47
C VAL A 240 5.34 8.87 -20.96
N ILE A 241 4.25 8.68 -20.22
CA ILE A 241 4.28 8.52 -18.76
C ILE A 241 4.04 7.04 -18.47
N VAL A 242 5.06 6.37 -17.93
CA VAL A 242 5.00 4.95 -17.57
C VAL A 242 4.54 4.83 -16.13
N THR A 243 3.44 4.10 -15.92
CA THR A 243 2.90 3.85 -14.59
C THR A 243 2.68 2.37 -14.33
N VAL A 244 3.27 1.47 -15.11
CA VAL A 244 3.13 0.01 -14.92
C VAL A 244 3.70 -0.43 -13.56
N PRO A 245 3.22 -1.54 -12.96
CA PRO A 245 3.70 -1.99 -11.65
C PRO A 245 5.21 -2.25 -11.63
N LEU A 246 5.85 -2.00 -10.48
CA LEU A 246 7.28 -2.28 -10.30
C LEU A 246 7.63 -3.75 -10.59
N GLY A 247 6.76 -4.70 -10.22
CA GLY A 247 6.96 -6.12 -10.51
C GLY A 247 7.03 -6.42 -12.02
N PHE A 248 6.25 -5.70 -12.83
CA PHE A 248 6.33 -5.80 -14.29
C PHE A 248 7.67 -5.26 -14.81
N LEU A 249 8.12 -4.12 -14.30
CA LEU A 249 9.42 -3.56 -14.68
C LEU A 249 10.57 -4.49 -14.29
N LYS A 250 10.57 -5.06 -13.08
CA LYS A 250 11.60 -6.02 -12.66
C LYS A 250 11.75 -7.20 -13.63
N GLU A 251 10.65 -7.68 -14.19
CA GLU A 251 10.63 -8.78 -15.14
C GLU A 251 10.98 -8.35 -16.57
N ARG A 252 10.62 -7.12 -16.98
CA ARG A 252 10.57 -6.73 -18.41
C ARG A 252 11.38 -5.50 -18.78
N TYR A 253 12.07 -4.82 -17.86
CA TYR A 253 12.71 -3.51 -18.11
C TYR A 253 13.72 -3.51 -19.27
N GLU A 254 14.32 -4.65 -19.63
CA GLU A 254 15.25 -4.75 -20.76
C GLU A 254 14.54 -4.74 -22.12
N THR A 255 13.26 -5.12 -22.14
CA THR A 255 12.48 -5.35 -23.36
C THR A 255 11.26 -4.43 -23.51
N PHE A 256 10.86 -3.78 -22.41
CA PHE A 256 9.71 -2.88 -22.34
C PHE A 256 10.09 -1.45 -22.75
#